data_AF-A0A3B6VLN1-F1
#
_entry.id   AF-A0A3B6VLN1-F1
#
_cell.length_a   1.000
_cell.length_b   1.000
_cell.length_c   1.000
_cell.angle_alpha   90.00
_cell.angle_beta   90.00
_cell.angle_gamma   90.00
#
_symmetry.space_group_name_H-M   'P 1'
#
loop_
_entity.id
_entity.type
_entity.pdbx_description
1 polymer ?
#
loop_
_entity_poly.entity_id
_entity_poly.type
_entity_poly.pdbx_seq_one_letter_code
_entity_poly.pdbx_strand_id
1 'polypeptide(L)'
;MEYGNYKKIIKNYNDGFYKKPIIIIYSNINMTKIEQYLLNTNKIKFFDTIHCDKNKKIIIKNKHLKKTNGVQMEIKNTEIKNEELKKLYQTITKCMKCEALCSTRKNVVFGRGDEKPDIVFVGEAPGADEDKLGFPFVGRAGKLLDKWIEKLNISNYYIMNALKCRPPENRDPLLEEKDNCREFFTKQLEILNPKIICALGRHGFSNLVDFDLKTPFGKVRNNIHYYNNIPVIATYHPAYILRNQKEEIKVIEDLEFMMRELEKLK
;
A
#
# COMPACT_ATOMS: atom_id res chain seq x y z
N MET A 1 -32.20 -3.27 -14.82
CA MET A 1 -32.67 -1.90 -14.48
C MET A 1 -31.96 -0.91 -15.39
N GLU A 2 -32.65 -0.46 -16.42
CA GLU A 2 -32.21 0.61 -17.32
C GLU A 2 -32.23 1.93 -16.55
N TYR A 3 -31.06 2.47 -16.24
CA TYR A 3 -30.93 3.86 -15.85
C TYR A 3 -30.52 4.66 -17.08
N GLY A 4 -31.46 5.44 -17.62
CA GLY A 4 -31.29 6.65 -18.43
C GLY A 4 -30.12 6.78 -19.41
N ASN A 5 -30.44 6.82 -20.71
CA ASN A 5 -29.79 7.54 -21.81
C ASN A 5 -28.33 8.01 -21.59
N TYR A 6 -27.39 7.08 -21.44
CA TYR A 6 -25.96 7.38 -21.49
C TYR A 6 -25.51 7.50 -22.95
N LYS A 7 -25.01 8.67 -23.34
CA LYS A 7 -24.31 8.82 -24.63
C LYS A 7 -22.83 8.55 -24.42
N LYS A 8 -22.38 7.32 -24.72
CA LYS A 8 -20.96 6.95 -24.75
C LYS A 8 -20.29 7.70 -25.90
N ILE A 9 -19.46 8.70 -25.59
CA ILE A 9 -18.64 9.38 -26.59
C ILE A 9 -17.18 9.07 -26.26
N ILE A 10 -16.57 8.20 -27.07
CA ILE A 10 -15.11 8.02 -27.09
C ILE A 10 -14.57 9.07 -28.07
N LYS A 11 -13.81 10.03 -27.58
CA LYS A 11 -13.04 10.94 -28.44
C LYS A 11 -11.55 10.78 -28.14
N ASN A 12 -10.76 10.63 -29.20
CA ASN A 12 -9.32 10.79 -29.12
C ASN A 12 -9.02 12.26 -28.88
N TYR A 13 -8.55 12.61 -27.69
CA TYR A 13 -8.19 13.98 -27.33
C TYR A 13 -6.67 14.13 -27.45
N ASN A 14 -6.23 15.19 -28.14
CA ASN A 14 -4.83 15.51 -28.33
C ASN A 14 -4.68 17.03 -28.13
N ASP A 15 -4.13 17.43 -26.99
CA ASP A 15 -3.97 18.85 -26.60
C ASP A 15 -2.56 19.40 -26.89
N GLY A 16 -1.80 18.69 -27.72
CA GLY A 16 -0.42 19.04 -28.04
C GLY A 16 0.61 18.56 -27.01
N PHE A 17 0.20 18.10 -25.83
CA PHE A 17 1.10 17.55 -24.81
C PHE A 17 0.84 16.06 -24.50
N TYR A 18 -0.38 15.57 -24.73
CA TYR A 18 -0.74 14.17 -24.46
C TYR A 18 -1.70 13.58 -25.51
N LYS A 19 -1.37 12.39 -26.04
CA LYS A 19 -2.31 11.51 -26.75
C LYS A 19 -2.88 10.48 -25.76
N LYS A 20 -4.13 10.64 -25.30
CA LYS A 20 -4.83 9.62 -24.48
C LYS A 20 -6.33 9.53 -24.79
N PRO A 21 -6.95 8.34 -24.71
CA PRO A 21 -8.40 8.21 -24.80
C PRO A 21 -9.05 8.75 -23.52
N ILE A 22 -10.07 9.61 -23.65
CA ILE A 22 -10.88 10.12 -22.54
C ILE A 22 -12.30 9.54 -22.67
N ILE A 23 -12.85 9.00 -21.59
CA ILE A 23 -14.26 8.64 -21.48
C ILE A 23 -14.97 9.78 -20.75
N ILE A 24 -15.90 10.44 -21.44
CA ILE A 24 -16.73 11.52 -20.87
C ILE A 24 -18.12 10.95 -20.62
N ILE A 25 -18.58 11.04 -19.37
CA ILE A 25 -19.94 10.65 -18.96
C ILE A 25 -20.65 11.91 -18.47
N TYR A 26 -21.81 12.21 -19.05
CA TYR A 26 -22.69 13.30 -18.60
C TYR A 26 -23.78 12.70 -17.71
N SER A 27 -23.88 13.09 -16.44
CA SER A 27 -25.10 12.89 -15.65
C SER A 27 -25.22 13.88 -14.49
N ASN A 28 -26.45 14.20 -14.09
CA ASN A 28 -26.79 15.03 -12.92
C ASN A 28 -26.71 14.24 -11.59
N ILE A 29 -25.86 13.20 -11.51
CA ILE A 29 -25.83 12.25 -10.39
C ILE A 29 -24.63 12.53 -9.46
N ASN A 30 -24.81 12.26 -8.17
CA ASN A 30 -23.76 12.35 -7.14
C ASN A 30 -22.56 11.43 -7.49
N MET A 31 -21.34 11.97 -7.40
CA MET A 31 -20.06 11.32 -7.73
C MET A 31 -19.90 9.92 -7.13
N THR A 32 -20.29 9.73 -5.87
CA THR A 32 -20.15 8.42 -5.18
C THR A 32 -21.01 7.32 -5.81
N LYS A 33 -22.19 7.66 -6.35
CA LYS A 33 -23.06 6.70 -7.05
C LYS A 33 -22.52 6.35 -8.45
N ILE A 34 -21.86 7.31 -9.10
CA ILE A 34 -21.23 7.10 -10.41
C ILE A 34 -19.98 6.22 -10.26
N GLU A 35 -19.16 6.47 -9.24
CA GLU A 35 -18.01 5.63 -8.88
C GLU A 35 -18.45 4.19 -8.61
N GLN A 36 -19.47 3.99 -7.77
CA GLN A 36 -20.02 2.67 -7.48
C GLN A 36 -20.57 1.97 -8.73
N TYR A 37 -21.32 2.68 -9.59
CA TYR A 37 -21.81 2.10 -10.84
C TYR A 37 -20.67 1.69 -11.78
N LEU A 38 -19.66 2.55 -11.95
CA LEU A 38 -18.56 2.29 -12.86
C LEU A 38 -17.64 1.17 -12.36
N LEU A 39 -17.45 1.06 -11.04
CA LEU A 39 -16.78 -0.08 -10.40
C LEU A 39 -17.60 -1.37 -10.55
N ASN A 40 -18.90 -1.34 -10.25
CA ASN A 40 -19.78 -2.52 -10.32
C ASN A 40 -20.02 -3.01 -11.76
N THR A 41 -19.83 -2.14 -12.77
CA THR A 41 -19.99 -2.49 -14.19
C THR A 41 -18.67 -2.73 -14.92
N ASN A 42 -17.53 -2.76 -14.20
CA ASN A 42 -16.18 -2.91 -14.77
C ASN A 42 -15.84 -1.87 -15.85
N LYS A 43 -16.45 -0.68 -15.79
CA LYS A 43 -16.23 0.40 -16.77
C LYS A 43 -15.09 1.34 -16.40
N ILE A 44 -14.62 1.29 -15.15
CA ILE A 44 -13.39 1.94 -14.67
C ILE A 44 -12.63 1.00 -13.75
N LYS A 45 -11.33 1.25 -13.58
CA LYS A 45 -10.49 0.55 -12.61
C LYS A 45 -10.36 1.39 -11.34
N PHE A 46 -10.03 0.76 -10.22
CA PHE A 46 -9.90 1.40 -8.90
C PHE A 46 -8.91 2.59 -8.89
N PHE A 47 -8.01 2.69 -9.88
CA PHE A 47 -6.94 3.69 -9.98
C PHE A 47 -7.21 4.81 -10.99
N ASP A 48 -8.42 4.86 -11.55
CA ASP A 48 -8.83 5.95 -12.42
C ASP A 48 -9.18 7.17 -11.56
N THR A 49 -8.46 8.28 -11.75
CA THR A 49 -8.85 9.54 -11.10
C THR A 49 -10.07 10.09 -11.82
N ILE A 50 -11.19 10.16 -11.12
CA ILE A 50 -12.43 10.76 -11.62
C ILE A 50 -12.47 12.23 -11.17
N HIS A 51 -12.38 13.15 -12.11
CA HIS A 51 -12.50 14.57 -11.83
C HIS A 51 -13.75 15.14 -12.49
N CYS A 52 -14.50 15.95 -11.76
CA CYS A 52 -15.61 16.73 -12.31
C CYS A 52 -15.12 18.16 -12.57
N ASP A 53 -14.98 18.55 -13.84
CA ASP A 53 -14.67 19.95 -14.19
C ASP A 53 -15.86 20.89 -13.87
N LYS A 54 -15.60 22.20 -13.79
CA LYS A 54 -16.56 23.29 -13.57
C LYS A 54 -17.80 23.23 -14.48
N ASN A 55 -17.70 22.54 -15.62
CA ASN A 55 -18.80 22.29 -16.56
C ASN A 55 -19.54 20.95 -16.35
N LYS A 56 -19.44 20.31 -15.19
CA LYS A 56 -20.01 18.97 -14.88
C LYS A 56 -19.55 17.84 -15.82
N LYS A 57 -18.33 17.97 -16.37
CA LYS A 57 -17.72 16.92 -17.20
C LYS A 57 -16.92 15.97 -16.32
N ILE A 58 -17.28 14.70 -16.37
CA ILE A 58 -16.56 13.62 -15.69
C ILE A 58 -15.37 13.22 -16.56
N ILE A 59 -14.16 13.45 -16.07
CA ILE A 59 -12.90 13.12 -16.73
C ILE A 59 -12.26 11.96 -15.98
N ILE A 60 -12.12 10.83 -16.66
CA ILE A 60 -11.46 9.62 -16.15
C ILE A 60 -10.01 9.64 -16.64
N LYS A 61 -9.05 9.92 -15.75
CA LYS A 61 -7.61 9.91 -16.09
C LYS A 61 -7.00 8.54 -15.82
N ASN A 62 -6.74 7.80 -16.90
CA ASN A 62 -5.98 6.56 -16.82
C ASN A 62 -4.48 6.88 -16.64
N LYS A 63 -3.92 6.53 -15.48
CA LYS A 63 -2.56 6.94 -15.08
C LYS A 63 -1.45 6.22 -15.88
N HIS A 64 -1.77 5.12 -16.55
CA HIS A 64 -0.80 4.35 -17.33
C HIS A 64 -0.83 4.76 -18.79
N LEU A 65 0.12 5.63 -19.17
CA LEU A 65 0.73 5.78 -20.51
C LEU A 65 1.64 7.00 -20.40
N LYS A 66 2.85 6.80 -19.88
CA LYS A 66 4.01 7.67 -20.12
C LYS A 66 5.16 6.74 -20.51
N LYS A 67 5.62 6.86 -21.75
CA LYS A 67 6.94 6.36 -22.18
C LYS A 67 7.95 7.42 -21.75
N THR A 68 8.80 7.12 -20.77
CA THR A 68 10.05 7.87 -20.52
C THR A 68 11.07 6.91 -19.93
N ASN A 69 12.27 6.94 -20.51
CA ASN A 69 13.40 6.05 -20.27
C ASN A 69 13.77 5.89 -18.78
N GLY A 70 13.99 4.64 -18.37
CA GLY A 70 14.73 4.30 -17.15
C GLY A 70 13.86 3.98 -15.93
N VAL A 71 13.81 2.69 -15.60
CA VAL A 71 13.21 2.06 -14.41
C VAL A 71 11.68 2.00 -14.44
N GLN A 72 11.17 0.96 -15.10
CA GLN A 72 9.78 0.53 -15.04
C GLN A 72 9.53 -0.24 -13.73
N MET A 73 8.67 0.31 -12.87
CA MET A 73 7.78 -0.55 -12.08
C MET A 73 6.38 -0.33 -12.62
N GLU A 74 5.89 -1.30 -13.40
CA GLU A 74 4.47 -1.43 -13.64
C GLU A 74 3.79 -1.68 -12.28
N ILE A 75 3.12 -0.67 -11.74
CA ILE A 75 2.08 -0.93 -10.75
C ILE A 75 0.99 -1.69 -11.51
N LYS A 76 1.13 -3.02 -11.58
CA LYS A 76 0.12 -3.91 -12.15
C LYS A 76 -1.10 -3.79 -11.27
N ASN A 77 -2.15 -3.19 -11.81
CA ASN A 77 -3.45 -3.03 -11.17
C ASN A 77 -4.11 -4.40 -11.08
N THR A 78 -3.76 -5.17 -10.05
CA THR A 78 -4.43 -6.42 -9.69
C THR A 78 -5.65 -6.10 -8.86
N GLU A 79 -6.82 -6.42 -9.41
CA GLU A 79 -8.03 -6.70 -8.63
C GLU A 79 -7.66 -7.59 -7.42
N ILE A 80 -8.21 -7.30 -6.23
CA ILE A 80 -8.05 -8.20 -5.09
C ILE A 80 -8.84 -9.47 -5.41
N LYS A 81 -8.15 -10.55 -5.82
CA LYS A 81 -8.76 -11.81 -6.25
C LYS A 81 -9.18 -12.66 -5.06
N ASN A 82 -8.42 -12.58 -3.97
CA ASN A 82 -8.72 -13.24 -2.72
C ASN A 82 -9.95 -12.59 -2.08
N GLU A 83 -11.04 -13.33 -2.04
CA GLU A 83 -12.33 -12.85 -1.54
C GLU A 83 -12.30 -12.47 -0.05
N GLU A 84 -11.44 -13.08 0.76
CA GLU A 84 -11.27 -12.71 2.17
C GLU A 84 -10.54 -11.37 2.31
N LEU A 85 -9.44 -11.16 1.57
CA LEU A 85 -8.75 -9.87 1.53
C LEU A 85 -9.68 -8.76 1.01
N LYS A 86 -10.52 -9.08 0.03
CA LYS A 86 -11.48 -8.15 -0.55
C LYS A 86 -12.55 -7.74 0.46
N LYS A 87 -13.12 -8.69 1.22
CA LYS A 87 -14.06 -8.41 2.33
C LYS A 87 -13.40 -7.59 3.43
N LEU A 88 -12.16 -7.92 3.80
CA LEU A 88 -11.39 -7.18 4.79
C LEU A 88 -11.18 -5.73 4.34
N TYR A 89 -10.77 -5.53 3.09
CA TYR A 89 -10.59 -4.20 2.50
C TYR A 89 -11.89 -3.37 2.51
N GLN A 90 -13.02 -3.96 2.13
CA GLN A 90 -14.34 -3.31 2.17
C GLN A 90 -14.76 -2.90 3.59
N THR A 91 -14.31 -3.65 4.60
CA THR A 91 -14.55 -3.32 6.01
C THR A 91 -13.68 -2.14 6.44
N ILE A 92 -12.37 -2.18 6.16
CA ILE A 92 -11.42 -1.16 6.58
C ILE A 92 -11.72 0.19 5.92
N THR A 93 -12.13 0.21 4.65
CA THR A 93 -12.51 1.45 3.94
C THR A 93 -13.67 2.21 4.59
N LYS A 94 -14.50 1.52 5.37
CA LYS A 94 -15.62 2.11 6.14
C LYS A 94 -15.28 2.33 7.61
N CYS A 95 -14.06 2.00 8.05
CA CYS A 95 -13.66 2.11 9.44
C CYS A 95 -13.70 3.56 9.92
N MET A 96 -14.36 3.80 11.06
CA MET A 96 -14.46 5.10 11.74
C MET A 96 -13.96 5.04 13.19
N LYS A 97 -13.22 3.99 13.60
CA LYS A 97 -12.81 3.76 14.99
C LYS A 97 -11.90 4.89 15.56
N CYS A 98 -11.16 5.61 14.71
CA CYS A 98 -10.25 6.69 15.14
C CYS A 98 -10.64 8.02 14.49
N GLU A 99 -11.34 8.91 15.20
CA GLU A 99 -11.82 10.17 14.64
C GLU A 99 -10.71 11.03 14.01
N ALA A 100 -9.58 11.19 14.71
CA ALA A 100 -8.44 12.00 14.23
C ALA A 100 -7.83 11.49 12.92
N LEU A 101 -7.81 10.17 12.70
CA LEU A 101 -7.29 9.56 11.47
C LEU A 101 -8.34 9.58 10.35
N CYS A 102 -9.60 9.31 10.70
CA CYS A 102 -10.68 9.18 9.71
C CYS A 102 -11.10 10.53 9.12
N SER A 103 -11.02 11.61 9.91
CA SER A 103 -11.33 12.98 9.49
C SER A 103 -10.29 13.59 8.54
N THR A 104 -9.05 13.08 8.57
CA THR A 104 -7.92 13.67 7.84
C THR A 104 -7.38 12.82 6.69
N ARG A 105 -7.57 11.49 6.73
CA ARG A 105 -7.12 10.59 5.65
C ARG A 105 -7.78 10.95 4.32
N LYS A 106 -7.03 10.89 3.23
CA LYS A 106 -7.55 10.93 1.87
C LYS A 106 -7.90 9.54 1.39
N ASN A 107 -7.07 8.56 1.71
CA ASN A 107 -7.31 7.17 1.36
C ASN A 107 -6.91 6.25 2.51
N VAL A 108 -7.62 5.14 2.63
CA VAL A 108 -7.11 3.99 3.36
C VAL A 108 -5.96 3.38 2.57
N VAL A 109 -4.88 3.04 3.27
CA VAL A 109 -3.68 2.42 2.70
C VAL A 109 -3.64 0.97 3.16
N PHE A 110 -4.16 0.07 2.33
CA PHE A 110 -4.40 -1.32 2.71
C PHE A 110 -3.14 -2.19 2.62
N GLY A 111 -2.53 -2.26 1.44
CA GLY A 111 -1.40 -3.13 1.12
C GLY A 111 -1.15 -3.20 -0.39
N ARG A 112 0.00 -3.72 -0.82
CA ARG A 112 0.28 -4.03 -2.24
C ARG A 112 1.19 -5.26 -2.38
N GLY A 113 1.03 -6.02 -3.45
CA GLY A 113 1.85 -7.20 -3.76
C GLY A 113 0.99 -8.45 -4.00
N ASP A 114 1.58 -9.62 -3.84
CA ASP A 114 0.92 -10.91 -4.02
C ASP A 114 0.00 -11.25 -2.85
N GLU A 115 -1.16 -11.82 -3.17
CA GLU A 115 -2.16 -12.23 -2.17
C GLU A 115 -1.84 -13.57 -1.50
N LYS A 116 -0.79 -14.24 -1.98
CA LYS A 116 -0.15 -15.42 -1.36
C LYS A 116 1.37 -15.21 -1.38
N PRO A 117 1.88 -14.32 -0.52
CA PRO A 117 3.29 -13.95 -0.51
C PRO A 117 4.12 -14.91 0.35
N ASP A 118 5.35 -15.23 -0.08
CA ASP A 118 6.35 -15.86 0.76
C ASP A 118 6.83 -14.88 1.84
N ILE A 119 6.95 -13.59 1.51
CA ILE A 119 7.43 -12.52 2.39
C ILE A 119 6.41 -11.40 2.55
N VAL A 120 6.11 -10.97 3.79
CA VAL A 120 5.38 -9.72 4.05
C VAL A 120 6.32 -8.67 4.67
N PHE A 121 6.44 -7.51 4.03
CA PHE A 121 7.11 -6.34 4.60
C PHE A 121 6.11 -5.51 5.41
N VAL A 122 6.47 -5.21 6.67
CA VAL A 122 5.61 -4.48 7.62
C VAL A 122 6.27 -3.19 8.08
N GLY A 123 5.65 -2.05 7.77
CA GLY A 123 5.96 -0.74 8.35
C GLY A 123 4.97 -0.30 9.45
N GLU A 124 5.10 0.94 9.91
CA GLU A 124 4.28 1.48 11.00
C GLU A 124 2.95 2.07 10.51
N ALA A 125 3.01 3.13 9.71
CA ALA A 125 1.86 3.89 9.28
C ALA A 125 2.10 4.54 7.90
N PRO A 126 1.04 4.92 7.18
CA PRO A 126 1.16 5.60 5.90
C PRO A 126 1.70 7.03 6.06
N GLY A 127 2.53 7.47 5.11
CA GLY A 127 2.94 8.86 4.95
C GLY A 127 2.02 9.66 4.01
N ALA A 128 2.42 10.90 3.71
CA ALA A 128 1.62 11.82 2.87
C ALA A 128 1.41 11.32 1.43
N ASP A 129 2.44 10.74 0.82
CA ASP A 129 2.35 10.21 -0.54
C ASP A 129 1.48 8.95 -0.56
N GLU A 130 1.63 8.10 0.45
CA GLU A 130 0.84 6.87 0.63
C GLU A 130 -0.64 7.20 0.81
N ASP A 131 -0.99 8.12 1.71
CA ASP A 131 -2.36 8.59 1.94
C ASP A 131 -2.98 9.22 0.69
N LYS A 132 -2.20 10.00 -0.06
CA LYS A 132 -2.67 10.59 -1.32
C LYS A 132 -2.95 9.54 -2.40
N LEU A 133 -2.18 8.45 -2.43
CA LEU A 133 -2.22 7.45 -3.49
C LEU A 133 -2.99 6.17 -3.11
N GLY A 134 -3.28 5.94 -1.83
CA GLY A 134 -3.95 4.73 -1.33
C GLY A 134 -3.05 3.50 -1.24
N PHE A 135 -1.72 3.67 -1.30
CA PHE A 135 -0.77 2.57 -1.42
C PHE A 135 0.41 2.74 -0.48
N PRO A 136 0.90 1.65 0.16
CA PRO A 136 2.00 1.75 1.09
C PRO A 136 3.34 1.83 0.34
N PHE A 137 4.30 2.53 0.94
CA PHE A 137 5.67 2.65 0.44
C PHE A 137 5.71 3.08 -1.04
N VAL A 138 5.18 4.26 -1.34
CA VAL A 138 5.20 4.87 -2.69
C VAL A 138 5.98 6.18 -2.76
N GLY A 139 6.27 6.79 -1.60
CA GLY A 139 7.16 7.93 -1.46
C GLY A 139 8.64 7.55 -1.62
N ARG A 140 9.56 8.46 -1.24
CA ARG A 140 11.01 8.24 -1.35
C ARG A 140 11.49 6.98 -0.62
N ALA A 141 10.97 6.74 0.59
CA ALA A 141 11.30 5.56 1.38
C ALA A 141 10.85 4.27 0.68
N GLY A 142 9.67 4.29 0.05
CA GLY A 142 9.16 3.16 -0.71
C GLY A 142 9.98 2.83 -1.94
N LYS A 143 10.40 3.85 -2.70
CA LYS A 143 11.31 3.65 -3.84
C LYS A 143 12.64 3.02 -3.46
N LEU A 144 13.13 3.29 -2.24
CA LEU A 144 14.35 2.66 -1.74
C LEU A 144 14.09 1.19 -1.36
N LEU A 145 12.97 0.90 -0.70
CA LEU A 145 12.54 -0.48 -0.46
C LEU A 145 12.42 -1.29 -1.76
N ASP A 146 11.78 -0.71 -2.78
CA ASP A 146 11.63 -1.33 -4.10
C ASP A 146 12.99 -1.67 -4.73
N LYS A 147 13.99 -0.79 -4.60
CA LYS A 147 15.36 -1.05 -5.08
C LYS A 147 16.02 -2.23 -4.36
N TRP A 148 15.79 -2.39 -3.06
CA TRP A 148 16.34 -3.54 -2.32
C TRP A 148 15.68 -4.85 -2.74
N ILE A 149 14.36 -4.83 -2.89
CA ILE A 149 13.57 -5.96 -3.40
C ILE A 149 14.08 -6.38 -4.78
N GLU A 150 14.26 -5.42 -5.69
CA GLU A 150 14.80 -5.66 -7.03
C GLU A 150 16.23 -6.21 -6.99
N LYS A 151 17.12 -5.57 -6.22
CA LYS A 151 18.52 -6.00 -6.07
C LYS A 151 18.67 -7.45 -5.60
N LEU A 152 17.76 -7.91 -4.73
CA LEU A 152 17.77 -9.25 -4.16
C LEU A 152 16.86 -10.23 -4.92
N ASN A 153 16.29 -9.82 -6.05
CA ASN A 153 15.37 -10.62 -6.87
C ASN A 153 14.19 -11.21 -6.07
N ILE A 154 13.67 -10.45 -5.10
CA ILE A 154 12.51 -10.87 -4.30
C ILE A 154 11.26 -10.71 -5.16
N SER A 155 10.72 -11.83 -5.64
CA SER A 155 9.63 -11.83 -6.61
C SER A 155 8.24 -12.03 -6.01
N ASN A 156 8.13 -12.72 -4.87
CA ASN A 156 6.86 -13.06 -4.24
C ASN A 156 6.72 -12.42 -2.86
N TYR A 157 6.04 -11.28 -2.80
CA TYR A 157 5.98 -10.47 -1.58
C TYR A 157 4.71 -9.63 -1.48
N TYR A 158 4.43 -9.17 -0.26
CA TYR A 158 3.40 -8.19 0.03
C TYR A 158 3.95 -7.10 0.95
N ILE A 159 3.49 -5.86 0.80
CA ILE A 159 3.91 -4.71 1.59
C ILE A 159 2.69 -4.11 2.27
N MET A 160 2.76 -3.90 3.58
CA MET A 160 1.72 -3.25 4.37
C MET A 160 2.27 -2.48 5.56
N ASN A 161 1.42 -1.67 6.18
CA ASN A 161 1.69 -1.03 7.47
C ASN A 161 0.76 -1.60 8.55
N ALA A 162 1.17 -1.49 9.82
CA ALA A 162 0.30 -1.81 10.95
C ALA A 162 -0.96 -0.93 10.96
N LEU A 163 -0.78 0.39 10.85
CA LEU A 163 -1.88 1.33 10.65
C LEU A 163 -2.27 1.44 9.16
N LYS A 164 -3.57 1.61 8.92
CA LYS A 164 -4.13 1.78 7.57
C LYS A 164 -4.44 3.23 7.19
N CYS A 165 -4.29 4.17 8.12
CA CYS A 165 -4.55 5.59 7.91
C CYS A 165 -3.35 6.40 8.36
N ARG A 166 -3.04 7.47 7.62
CA ARG A 166 -1.96 8.40 7.95
C ARG A 166 -2.34 9.22 9.19
N PRO A 167 -1.48 9.26 10.24
CA PRO A 167 -1.62 10.23 11.32
C PRO A 167 -1.43 11.67 10.83
N PRO A 168 -2.19 12.65 11.38
CA PRO A 168 -2.03 14.07 11.06
C PRO A 168 -0.58 14.52 11.13
N GLU A 169 -0.12 15.29 10.13
CA GLU A 169 1.27 15.77 10.04
C GLU A 169 2.36 14.68 10.08
N ASN A 170 2.02 13.41 9.83
CA ASN A 170 2.91 12.25 10.00
C ASN A 170 3.50 12.12 11.41
N ARG A 171 2.76 12.54 12.45
CA ARG A 171 3.13 12.21 13.83
C ARG A 171 3.17 10.69 14.04
N ASP A 172 3.81 10.26 15.12
CA ASP A 172 3.72 8.86 15.53
C ASP A 172 2.26 8.50 15.90
N PRO A 173 1.79 7.29 15.57
CA PRO A 173 0.46 6.85 15.97
C PRO A 173 0.34 6.67 17.48
N LEU A 174 -0.81 7.07 18.02
CA LEU A 174 -1.16 6.84 19.42
C LEU A 174 -1.42 5.36 19.69
N LEU A 175 -1.31 4.95 20.95
CA LEU A 175 -1.56 3.56 21.36
C LEU A 175 -2.98 3.11 20.98
N GLU A 176 -3.99 3.92 21.29
CA GLU A 176 -5.38 3.66 20.91
C GLU A 176 -5.58 3.49 19.40
N GLU A 177 -4.85 4.27 18.59
CA GLU A 177 -4.90 4.16 17.13
C GLU A 177 -4.31 2.84 16.62
N LYS A 178 -3.23 2.36 17.28
CA LYS A 178 -2.63 1.05 17.02
C LYS A 178 -3.59 -0.06 17.42
N ASP A 179 -4.21 0.05 18.59
CA ASP A 179 -5.15 -0.95 19.13
C ASP A 179 -6.41 -1.06 18.26
N ASN A 180 -7.00 0.07 17.86
CA ASN A 180 -8.15 0.10 16.97
C ASN A 180 -7.89 -0.56 15.61
N CYS A 181 -6.65 -0.48 15.12
CA CYS A 181 -6.23 -1.05 13.85
C CYS A 181 -5.67 -2.48 13.96
N ARG A 182 -5.40 -2.96 15.18
CA ARG A 182 -4.76 -4.25 15.48
C ARG A 182 -5.52 -5.43 14.86
N GLU A 183 -6.83 -5.45 15.01
CA GLU A 183 -7.68 -6.51 14.48
C GLU A 183 -7.55 -6.64 12.95
N PHE A 184 -7.50 -5.51 12.23
CA PHE A 184 -7.34 -5.51 10.78
C PHE A 184 -5.95 -5.96 10.35
N PHE A 185 -4.92 -5.53 11.09
CA PHE A 185 -3.54 -5.94 10.87
C PHE A 185 -3.37 -7.45 11.03
N THR A 186 -3.85 -8.00 12.16
CA THR A 186 -3.78 -9.44 12.46
C THR A 186 -4.53 -10.24 11.40
N LYS A 187 -5.80 -9.91 11.11
CA LYS A 187 -6.60 -10.60 10.08
C LYS A 187 -5.95 -10.57 8.70
N GLN A 188 -5.33 -9.44 8.32
CA GLN A 188 -4.64 -9.36 7.03
C GLN A 188 -3.43 -10.29 6.96
N LEU A 189 -2.63 -10.38 8.04
CA LEU A 189 -1.50 -11.31 8.10
C LEU A 189 -1.96 -12.77 8.11
N GLU A 190 -3.04 -13.09 8.81
CA GLU A 190 -3.65 -14.43 8.82
C GLU A 190 -4.09 -14.86 7.42
N ILE A 191 -4.78 -13.97 6.68
CA ILE A 191 -5.24 -14.27 5.31
C ILE A 191 -4.05 -14.40 4.33
N LEU A 192 -3.02 -13.54 4.48
CA LEU A 192 -1.82 -13.60 3.64
C LEU A 192 -0.97 -14.84 3.93
N ASN A 193 -0.96 -15.30 5.18
CA ASN A 193 -0.22 -16.48 5.66
C ASN A 193 1.22 -16.59 5.10
N PRO A 194 2.08 -15.58 5.33
CA PRO A 194 3.43 -15.58 4.77
C PRO A 194 4.35 -16.59 5.47
N LYS A 195 5.42 -16.99 4.78
CA LYS A 195 6.49 -17.80 5.38
C LYS A 195 7.38 -16.98 6.29
N ILE A 196 7.66 -15.72 5.93
CA ILE A 196 8.48 -14.80 6.73
C ILE A 196 7.86 -13.39 6.73
N ILE A 197 7.99 -12.68 7.86
CA ILE A 197 7.67 -11.26 7.97
C ILE A 197 8.97 -10.45 8.09
N CYS A 198 9.15 -9.46 7.22
CA CYS A 198 10.23 -8.47 7.31
C CYS A 198 9.72 -7.20 8.01
N ALA A 199 10.17 -6.96 9.23
CA ALA A 199 9.80 -5.80 10.01
C ALA A 199 10.70 -4.59 9.70
N LEU A 200 10.10 -3.52 9.17
CA LEU A 200 10.81 -2.32 8.75
C LEU A 200 10.89 -1.29 9.88
N GLY A 201 12.05 -1.26 10.53
CA GLY A 201 12.37 -0.35 11.64
C GLY A 201 11.72 -0.72 12.97
N ARG A 202 12.05 0.08 13.99
CA ARG A 202 11.62 -0.13 15.39
C ARG A 202 10.12 -0.30 15.52
N HIS A 203 9.34 0.58 14.90
CA HIS A 203 7.89 0.56 15.04
C HIS A 203 7.22 -0.53 14.19
N GLY A 204 7.77 -0.87 13.02
CA GLY A 204 7.33 -2.05 12.28
C GLY A 204 7.52 -3.32 13.10
N PHE A 205 8.67 -3.43 13.77
CA PHE A 205 9.01 -4.57 14.63
C PHE A 205 8.15 -4.65 15.90
N SER A 206 7.98 -3.53 16.62
CA SER A 206 7.20 -3.51 17.87
C SER A 206 5.70 -3.77 17.66
N ASN A 207 5.21 -3.79 16.42
CA ASN A 207 3.85 -4.20 16.11
C ASN A 207 3.70 -5.72 15.96
N LEU A 208 4.81 -6.46 15.90
CA LEU A 208 4.85 -7.90 15.69
C LEU A 208 5.42 -8.63 16.91
N VAL A 209 6.41 -8.04 17.57
CA VAL A 209 7.14 -8.69 18.66
C VAL A 209 7.13 -7.78 19.87
N ASP A 210 6.85 -8.35 21.05
CA ASP A 210 6.96 -7.64 22.32
C ASP A 210 8.39 -7.15 22.50
N PHE A 211 8.55 -5.83 22.46
CA PHE A 211 9.87 -5.21 22.37
C PHE A 211 9.93 -3.92 23.19
N ASP A 212 10.89 -3.86 24.11
CA ASP A 212 11.19 -2.63 24.84
C ASP A 212 11.77 -1.58 23.90
N LEU A 213 11.03 -0.48 23.71
CA LEU A 213 11.44 0.64 22.86
C LEU A 213 12.73 1.33 23.34
N LYS A 214 13.19 1.09 24.57
CA LYS A 214 14.50 1.57 25.06
C LYS A 214 15.66 0.70 24.58
N THR A 215 15.41 -0.56 24.21
CA THR A 215 16.46 -1.46 23.71
C THR A 215 17.02 -0.94 22.38
N PRO A 216 18.35 -0.86 22.18
CA PRO A 216 18.93 -0.46 20.90
C PRO A 216 18.46 -1.38 19.76
N PHE A 217 17.85 -0.80 18.72
CA PHE A 217 17.23 -1.58 17.64
C PHE A 217 18.24 -2.45 16.86
N GLY A 218 19.53 -2.07 16.84
CA GLY A 218 20.57 -2.90 16.25
C GLY A 218 20.69 -4.31 16.86
N LYS A 219 20.27 -4.51 18.11
CA LYS A 219 20.33 -5.80 18.81
C LYS A 219 19.34 -6.84 18.29
N VAL A 220 18.24 -6.42 17.66
CA VAL A 220 17.20 -7.34 17.18
C VAL A 220 17.38 -7.75 15.73
N ARG A 221 18.29 -7.09 15.00
CA ARG A 221 18.61 -7.44 13.60
C ARG A 221 19.45 -8.72 13.55
N ASN A 222 19.54 -9.35 12.37
CA ASN A 222 20.26 -10.62 12.17
C ASN A 222 19.88 -11.75 13.16
N ASN A 223 18.62 -11.73 13.63
CA ASN A 223 18.06 -12.75 14.51
C ASN A 223 16.66 -13.11 14.01
N ILE A 224 16.22 -14.33 14.33
CA ILE A 224 14.85 -14.79 14.06
C ILE A 224 14.02 -14.53 15.31
N HIS A 225 12.94 -13.78 15.13
CA HIS A 225 11.88 -13.61 16.13
C HIS A 225 10.60 -14.27 15.61
N TYR A 226 9.52 -14.21 16.37
CA TYR A 226 8.26 -14.87 15.98
C TYR A 226 7.04 -14.00 16.25
N TYR A 227 6.10 -14.03 15.29
CA TYR A 227 4.75 -13.53 15.44
C TYR A 227 3.79 -14.65 15.07
N ASN A 228 3.03 -15.18 16.03
CA ASN A 228 2.12 -16.32 15.82
C ASN A 228 2.77 -17.48 15.07
N ASN A 229 3.98 -17.88 15.49
CA ASN A 229 4.84 -18.90 14.86
C ASN A 229 5.41 -18.57 13.47
N ILE A 230 5.11 -17.39 12.91
CA ILE A 230 5.72 -16.91 11.67
C ILE A 230 7.06 -16.25 12.01
N PRO A 231 8.19 -16.68 11.40
CA PRO A 231 9.48 -16.01 11.54
C PRO A 231 9.42 -14.52 11.20
N VAL A 232 9.99 -13.69 12.07
CA VAL A 232 10.10 -12.24 11.91
C VAL A 232 11.58 -11.84 11.88
N ILE A 233 11.98 -11.15 10.81
CA ILE A 233 13.33 -10.60 10.67
C ILE A 233 13.24 -9.08 10.64
N ALA A 234 14.02 -8.44 11.52
CA ALA A 234 14.04 -7.00 11.67
C ALA A 234 15.15 -6.37 10.82
N THR A 235 14.83 -5.28 10.12
CA THR A 235 15.82 -4.43 9.44
C THR A 235 15.51 -2.94 9.65
N TYR A 236 16.42 -2.06 9.26
CA TYR A 236 16.18 -0.62 9.35
C TYR A 236 15.12 -0.15 8.36
N HIS A 237 14.31 0.83 8.78
CA HIS A 237 13.32 1.43 7.89
C HIS A 237 14.01 2.22 6.77
N PRO A 238 13.53 2.16 5.51
CA PRO A 238 14.09 2.94 4.40
C PRO A 238 14.22 4.46 4.65
N ALA A 239 13.27 5.06 5.38
CA ALA A 239 13.34 6.48 5.75
C ALA A 239 14.55 6.81 6.64
N TYR A 240 14.97 5.88 7.51
CA TYR A 240 16.20 6.03 8.30
C TYR A 240 17.44 5.99 7.41
N ILE A 241 17.49 5.06 6.46
CA ILE A 241 18.61 4.91 5.52
C ILE A 241 18.75 6.11 4.58
N LEU A 242 17.64 6.70 4.13
CA LEU A 242 17.69 7.94 3.35
C LEU A 242 18.43 9.08 4.05
N ARG A 243 18.48 9.07 5.39
CA ARG A 243 19.25 10.04 6.21
C ARG A 243 20.62 9.53 6.63
N ASN A 244 20.86 8.21 6.56
CA ASN A 244 22.05 7.54 7.07
C ASN A 244 22.55 6.51 6.06
N GLN A 245 22.92 6.95 4.86
CA GLN A 245 23.20 6.06 3.72
C GLN A 245 24.30 5.02 4.01
N LYS A 246 25.30 5.34 4.83
CA LYS A 246 26.36 4.41 5.25
C LYS A 246 25.85 3.14 5.95
N GLU A 247 24.64 3.19 6.51
CA GLU A 247 24.00 2.06 7.21
C GLU A 247 23.26 1.13 6.23
N GLU A 248 23.15 1.47 4.94
CA GLU A 248 22.44 0.67 3.95
C GLU A 248 23.04 -0.73 3.80
N ILE A 249 24.35 -0.87 3.94
CA ILE A 249 25.04 -2.17 3.91
C ILE A 249 24.44 -3.14 4.93
N LYS A 250 24.10 -2.63 6.11
CA LYS A 250 23.51 -3.43 7.18
C LYS A 250 22.09 -3.87 6.87
N VAL A 251 21.35 -3.13 6.04
CA VAL A 251 20.02 -3.56 5.56
C VAL A 251 20.16 -4.69 4.55
N ILE A 252 21.12 -4.57 3.62
CA ILE A 252 21.37 -5.63 2.64
C ILE A 252 21.75 -6.94 3.36
N GLU A 253 22.62 -6.88 4.37
CA GLU A 253 22.96 -8.04 5.21
C GLU A 253 21.73 -8.70 5.86
N ASP A 254 20.82 -7.90 6.44
CA ASP A 254 19.60 -8.43 7.08
C ASP A 254 18.67 -9.09 6.05
N LEU A 255 18.55 -8.51 4.85
CA LEU A 255 17.68 -9.03 3.80
C LEU A 255 18.29 -10.28 3.15
N GLU A 256 19.61 -10.36 2.99
CA GLU A 256 20.29 -11.59 2.57
C GLU A 256 20.13 -12.70 3.62
N PHE A 257 20.21 -12.36 4.90
CA PHE A 257 19.90 -13.30 5.98
C PHE A 257 18.46 -13.80 5.87
N MET A 258 17.49 -12.91 5.66
CA MET A 258 16.10 -13.29 5.43
C MET A 258 15.92 -14.25 4.26
N MET A 259 16.60 -14.01 3.14
CA MET A 259 16.51 -14.90 1.97
C MET A 259 17.09 -16.28 2.27
N ARG A 260 18.20 -16.38 3.00
CA ARG A 260 18.75 -17.68 3.45
C ARG A 260 17.79 -18.43 4.37
N GLU A 261 17.10 -17.74 5.27
CA GLU A 261 16.11 -18.38 6.14
C GLU A 261 14.86 -18.82 5.35
N LEU A 262 14.42 -18.03 4.37
CA LEU A 262 13.30 -18.40 3.50
C LEU A 262 13.58 -19.68 2.71
N GLU A 263 14.81 -19.87 2.24
CA GLU A 263 15.22 -21.08 1.51
C GLU A 263 15.11 -22.35 2.35
N LYS A 264 15.32 -22.27 3.66
CA LYS A 264 15.19 -23.43 4.57
C LYS A 264 13.74 -23.85 4.82
N LEU A 265 12.78 -22.99 4.49
CA LEU A 265 11.33 -23.22 4.66
C LEU A 265 10.65 -23.73 3.39
N LYS A 266 11.40 -23.92 2.30
CA LYS A 266 10.93 -24.50 1.04
C LYS A 266 11.11 -26.01 1.04
#